data_AF-A0A7S4HX67-F1
#
_entry.id   AF-A0A7S4HX67-F1
#
_cell.length_a   1.000
_cell.length_b   1.000
_cell.length_c   1.000
_cell.angle_alpha   90.00
_cell.angle_beta   90.00
_cell.angle_gamma   90.00
#
_symmetry.space_group_name_H-M   'P 1'
#
loop_
_entity.id
_entity.type
_entity.pdbx_description
1 polymer ?
#
loop_
_entity_poly.entity_id
_entity_poly.type
_entity_poly.pdbx_seq_one_letter_code
_entity_poly.pdbx_strand_id
1 'polypeptide(L)'
;LSESDWAWLSRLDQLEHLKLTGCAGLPHRQLKELRCLKHISCSECGNIASGVDDCENKHNGAVSVSGGADSTGTGSLLPQIRSISLRCGFQPNPSGVRALRDLFRYIRKNLMNLERITIWRLDQPLRRGEISSTTTAFQREQYRRLLVEALLEELAGGGGPPCDGETTKPGNNNNNNNKRVRTLELNRCGLTSEDFRQLMFETLPNNFPSLQRLSLSSNQIDELPEIQRGVRDRGGGFATAVNGDKSIHHHHEPSASFSEKKRLVCRLRRNLEVIHLSNNPVMEFLGKSGDEHRQLVVAAAAGEE
;
A
#
# COMPACT_ATOMS: atom_id res chain seq x y z
N LEU A 1 -17.18 19.26 -7.12
CA LEU A 1 -18.15 19.63 -6.08
C LEU A 1 -17.89 21.06 -5.70
N SER A 2 -18.93 21.88 -5.73
CA SER A 2 -18.93 23.25 -5.26
C SER A 2 -18.99 23.31 -3.72
N GLU A 3 -18.70 24.48 -3.13
CA GLU A 3 -18.88 24.69 -1.68
C GLU A 3 -20.34 24.48 -1.24
N SER A 4 -21.32 24.83 -2.08
CA SER A 4 -22.73 24.56 -1.81
C SER A 4 -23.06 23.07 -1.74
N ASP A 5 -22.41 22.24 -2.57
CA ASP A 5 -22.59 20.78 -2.52
C ASP A 5 -22.09 20.23 -1.19
N TRP A 6 -20.95 20.73 -0.69
CA TRP A 6 -20.40 20.32 0.60
C TRP A 6 -21.24 20.79 1.78
N ALA A 7 -21.73 22.03 1.75
CA ALA A 7 -22.65 22.54 2.77
C ALA A 7 -23.97 21.75 2.80
N TRP A 8 -24.42 21.22 1.66
CA TRP A 8 -25.56 20.32 1.62
C TRP A 8 -25.21 18.93 2.17
N LEU A 9 -24.07 18.35 1.78
CA LEU A 9 -23.61 17.05 2.28
C LEU A 9 -23.38 17.04 3.79
N SER A 10 -22.88 18.14 4.38
CA SER A 10 -22.64 18.24 5.83
C SER A 10 -23.92 18.25 6.68
N ARG A 11 -25.07 18.49 6.05
CA ARG A 11 -26.39 18.37 6.70
C ARG A 11 -26.91 16.94 6.72
N LEU A 12 -26.29 16.02 5.99
CA LEU A 12 -26.66 14.60 5.97
C LEU A 12 -26.00 13.89 7.15
N ASP A 13 -26.65 13.95 8.30
CA ASP A 13 -26.22 13.33 9.57
C ASP A 13 -26.10 11.79 9.51
N GLN A 14 -26.71 11.15 8.51
CA GLN A 14 -26.64 9.70 8.29
C GLN A 14 -25.73 9.29 7.12
N LEU A 15 -24.97 10.22 6.53
CA LEU A 15 -24.12 9.90 5.38
C LEU A 15 -22.90 9.06 5.82
N GLU A 16 -23.00 7.75 5.65
CA GLU A 16 -21.91 6.83 5.97
C GLU A 16 -20.97 6.55 4.80
N HIS A 17 -21.45 6.69 3.56
CA HIS A 17 -20.75 6.30 2.34
C HIS A 17 -20.70 7.47 1.36
N LEU A 18 -19.50 7.90 0.97
CA LEU A 18 -19.30 8.95 -0.02
C LEU A 18 -18.52 8.41 -1.21
N LYS A 19 -19.10 8.56 -2.40
CA LYS A 19 -18.45 8.25 -3.67
C LYS A 19 -18.11 9.53 -4.42
N LEU A 20 -16.84 9.68 -4.76
CA LEU A 20 -16.27 10.81 -5.46
C LEU A 20 -15.69 10.36 -6.79
N THR A 21 -16.01 11.08 -7.87
CA THR A 21 -15.50 10.79 -9.21
C THR A 21 -14.83 12.02 -9.80
N GLY A 22 -13.67 11.87 -10.43
CA GLY A 22 -12.99 12.98 -11.12
C GLY A 22 -12.50 14.07 -10.17
N CYS A 23 -12.18 13.73 -8.92
CA CYS A 23 -11.73 14.73 -7.94
C CYS A 23 -10.24 15.00 -8.09
N ALA A 24 -9.88 16.28 -8.14
CA ALA A 24 -8.48 16.71 -8.14
C ALA A 24 -7.79 16.42 -6.79
N GLY A 25 -8.55 16.33 -5.69
CA GLY A 25 -8.04 16.14 -4.34
C GLY A 25 -9.07 15.48 -3.42
N LEU A 26 -8.65 14.87 -2.31
CA LEU A 26 -9.55 14.57 -1.19
C LEU A 26 -9.73 15.86 -0.38
N PRO A 27 -10.96 16.41 -0.29
CA PRO A 27 -11.21 17.67 0.39
C PRO A 27 -11.25 17.45 1.90
N HIS A 28 -10.06 17.33 2.50
CA HIS A 28 -9.86 16.93 3.89
C HIS A 28 -10.66 17.79 4.88
N ARG A 29 -10.74 19.10 4.66
CA ARG A 29 -11.53 20.01 5.50
C ARG A 29 -13.02 19.64 5.48
N GLN A 30 -13.58 19.46 4.30
CA GLN A 30 -14.99 19.15 4.11
C GLN A 30 -15.35 17.74 4.59
N LEU A 31 -14.44 16.77 4.43
CA LEU A 31 -14.64 15.41 4.97
C LEU A 31 -14.80 15.37 6.49
N LYS A 32 -14.24 16.35 7.23
CA LYS A 32 -14.43 16.43 8.70
C LYS A 32 -15.84 16.82 9.09
N GLU A 33 -16.52 17.58 8.25
CA GLU A 33 -17.90 18.00 8.50
C GLU A 33 -18.85 16.80 8.41
N LEU A 34 -18.46 15.74 7.71
CA LEU A 34 -19.18 14.48 7.57
C LEU A 34 -18.89 13.54 8.75
N ARG A 35 -19.51 13.81 9.91
CA ARG A 35 -19.24 13.12 11.18
C ARG A 35 -19.52 11.61 11.16
N CYS A 36 -20.48 11.17 10.36
CA CYS A 36 -20.89 9.76 10.27
C CYS A 36 -20.23 9.01 9.10
N LEU A 37 -19.34 9.67 8.34
CA LEU A 37 -18.72 9.08 7.16
C LEU A 37 -17.75 7.96 7.53
N LYS A 38 -18.06 6.72 7.12
CA LYS A 38 -17.22 5.54 7.38
C LYS A 38 -16.45 5.07 6.14
N HIS A 39 -17.01 5.31 4.96
CA HIS A 39 -16.51 4.75 3.71
C HIS A 39 -16.33 5.83 2.63
N ILE A 40 -15.12 5.90 2.07
CA ILE A 40 -14.83 6.77 0.93
C ILE A 40 -14.48 5.92 -0.27
N SER A 41 -15.14 6.17 -1.41
CA SER A 41 -14.77 5.61 -2.70
C SER A 41 -14.40 6.73 -3.66
N CYS A 42 -13.17 6.70 -4.16
CA CYS A 42 -12.67 7.66 -5.15
C CYS A 42 -12.43 6.94 -6.47
N SER A 43 -12.93 7.47 -7.57
CA SER A 43 -12.59 6.99 -8.92
C SER A 43 -12.12 8.13 -9.81
N GLU A 44 -11.15 7.88 -10.68
CA GLU A 44 -10.62 8.88 -11.62
C GLU A 44 -10.05 10.12 -10.90
N CYS A 45 -9.53 9.96 -9.69
CA CYS A 45 -8.94 11.04 -8.93
C CYS A 45 -7.44 11.06 -9.18
N GLY A 46 -7.00 11.90 -10.11
CA GLY A 46 -5.63 11.91 -10.63
C GLY A 46 -4.58 12.52 -9.70
N ASN A 47 -4.99 13.24 -8.64
CA ASN A 47 -4.04 14.01 -7.82
C ASN A 47 -4.46 14.21 -6.36
N ILE A 48 -5.00 13.15 -5.73
CA ILE A 48 -5.74 13.18 -4.46
C ILE A 48 -5.08 14.03 -3.34
N ALA A 49 -3.76 14.13 -3.29
CA ALA A 49 -3.04 14.79 -2.21
C ALA A 49 -2.44 16.16 -2.55
N SER A 50 -2.64 16.68 -3.77
CA SER A 50 -2.09 17.97 -4.20
C SER A 50 -2.55 19.18 -3.37
N GLY A 51 -3.63 19.08 -2.60
CA GLY A 51 -4.16 20.17 -1.77
C GLY A 51 -3.79 20.10 -0.28
N VAL A 52 -2.98 19.12 0.15
CA VAL A 52 -2.70 18.93 1.59
C VAL A 52 -1.61 19.88 2.09
N ASP A 53 -0.68 20.29 1.22
CA ASP A 53 0.53 21.03 1.64
C ASP A 53 0.43 22.56 1.48
N ASP A 54 -0.51 23.07 0.67
CA ASP A 54 -0.65 24.52 0.44
C ASP A 54 -1.28 25.30 1.62
N CYS A 55 -1.70 24.60 2.68
CA CYS A 55 -2.31 25.24 3.85
C CYS A 55 -1.28 25.75 4.87
N GLU A 56 -0.05 25.23 4.88
CA GLU A 56 0.94 25.55 5.92
C GLU A 56 2.08 26.46 5.45
N ASN A 57 2.25 26.69 4.14
CA ASN A 57 3.38 27.47 3.62
C ASN A 57 3.07 28.95 3.30
N LYS A 58 2.09 29.56 3.99
CA LYS A 58 1.80 31.01 3.93
C LYS A 58 2.67 31.85 4.88
N HIS A 59 3.92 31.47 5.12
CA HIS A 59 4.87 32.27 5.89
C HIS A 59 6.16 32.51 5.12
N ASN A 60 6.11 33.52 4.25
CA ASN A 60 7.24 34.41 3.97
C ASN A 60 6.69 35.75 3.47
N GLY A 61 6.29 36.61 4.40
CA GLY A 61 5.75 37.93 4.11
C GLY A 61 5.24 38.70 5.34
N ALA A 62 6.15 39.01 6.27
CA ALA A 62 6.09 40.09 7.27
C ALA A 62 4.92 40.16 8.30
N VAL A 63 5.30 39.83 9.55
CA VAL A 63 4.99 40.49 10.85
C VAL A 63 3.53 40.80 11.19
N SER A 64 2.98 40.04 12.14
CA SER A 64 2.43 40.65 13.37
C SER A 64 2.45 39.66 14.53
N VAL A 65 3.19 40.06 15.57
CA VAL A 65 3.31 39.41 16.88
C VAL A 65 2.07 39.73 17.70
N SER A 66 1.37 38.72 18.20
CA SER A 66 0.87 38.71 19.60
C SER A 66 0.29 37.34 19.97
N GLY A 67 1.04 36.65 20.84
CA GLY A 67 0.59 35.88 22.00
C GLY A 67 -0.77 35.17 21.96
N GLY A 68 -0.72 33.85 21.82
CA GLY A 68 -1.78 32.92 22.18
C GLY A 68 -1.21 31.51 22.26
N ALA A 69 -0.71 31.14 23.45
CA ALA A 69 -0.30 29.78 23.77
C ALA A 69 -1.51 28.83 23.72
N ASP A 70 -1.26 27.55 23.44
CA ASP A 70 -2.20 26.41 23.41
C ASP A 70 -2.89 26.04 22.10
N SER A 71 -2.23 26.26 20.96
CA SER A 71 -2.49 25.47 19.75
C SER A 71 -1.56 24.25 19.69
N THR A 72 -1.67 23.35 20.67
CA THR A 72 -1.28 21.93 20.48
C THR A 72 -2.27 21.35 19.47
N GLY A 73 -2.06 21.71 18.21
CA GLY A 73 -2.89 21.34 17.09
C GLY A 73 -2.94 19.82 17.03
N THR A 74 -4.00 19.24 17.61
CA THR A 74 -4.43 17.89 17.33
C THR A 74 -4.79 17.91 15.85
N GLY A 75 -3.78 17.65 15.02
CA GLY A 75 -3.88 17.56 13.58
C GLY A 75 -5.13 16.76 13.30
N SER A 76 -6.12 17.45 12.76
CA SER A 76 -7.52 17.07 12.72
C SER A 76 -7.72 15.73 12.02
N LEU A 77 -7.68 14.67 12.82
CA LEU A 77 -7.82 13.29 12.38
C LEU A 77 -9.22 13.07 11.79
N LEU A 78 -9.33 12.09 10.89
CA LEU A 78 -10.62 11.56 10.42
C LEU A 78 -10.84 10.17 11.03
N PRO A 79 -11.01 10.05 12.36
CA PRO A 79 -11.09 8.76 13.05
C PRO A 79 -12.35 7.97 12.66
N GLN A 80 -13.36 8.60 12.07
CA GLN A 80 -14.59 7.93 11.67
C GLN A 80 -14.41 7.03 10.43
N ILE A 81 -13.41 7.31 9.59
CA ILE A 81 -13.20 6.60 8.32
C ILE A 81 -12.56 5.24 8.57
N ARG A 82 -13.26 4.18 8.16
CA ARG A 82 -12.83 2.78 8.30
C ARG A 82 -12.45 2.15 6.97
N SER A 83 -12.89 2.71 5.85
CA SER A 83 -12.59 2.15 4.54
C SER A 83 -12.32 3.22 3.50
N ILE A 84 -11.28 2.98 2.71
CA ILE A 84 -11.00 3.74 1.50
C ILE A 84 -10.91 2.80 0.30
N SER A 85 -11.61 3.16 -0.76
CA SER A 85 -11.58 2.48 -2.05
C SER A 85 -11.12 3.45 -3.12
N LEU A 86 -10.08 3.07 -3.83
CA LEU A 86 -9.40 3.89 -4.82
C LEU A 86 -9.46 3.13 -6.13
N ARG A 87 -10.34 3.57 -7.03
CA ARG A 87 -10.31 3.17 -8.43
C ARG A 87 -9.40 4.15 -9.15
N CYS A 88 -8.12 3.88 -9.00
CA CYS A 88 -7.05 4.75 -9.39
C CYS A 88 -7.04 4.93 -10.91
N GLY A 89 -6.81 6.17 -11.33
CA GLY A 89 -6.17 6.43 -12.59
C GLY A 89 -4.94 7.26 -12.23
N PHE A 90 -3.91 6.63 -11.65
CA PHE A 90 -2.65 7.35 -11.54
C PHE A 90 -2.05 7.39 -12.93
N GLN A 91 -1.60 8.56 -13.36
CA GLN A 91 -0.88 8.62 -14.63
C GLN A 91 0.40 7.80 -14.47
N PRO A 92 0.71 6.92 -15.43
CA PRO A 92 1.99 6.21 -15.44
C PRO A 92 3.06 7.23 -15.87
N ASN A 93 3.44 8.11 -14.95
CA ASN A 93 4.49 9.12 -15.09
C ASN A 93 4.97 9.54 -13.67
N PRO A 94 6.05 10.35 -13.55
CA PRO A 94 6.55 10.77 -12.25
C PRO A 94 5.53 11.51 -11.38
N SER A 95 4.61 12.28 -11.98
CA SER A 95 3.54 12.98 -11.26
C SER A 95 2.55 12.01 -10.62
N GLY A 96 2.16 10.94 -11.32
CA GLY A 96 1.26 9.92 -10.77
C GLY A 96 1.91 9.09 -9.67
N VAL A 97 3.22 8.80 -9.79
CA VAL A 97 3.99 8.16 -8.70
C VAL A 97 4.02 9.05 -7.46
N ARG A 98 4.27 10.35 -7.62
CA ARG A 98 4.23 11.33 -6.52
C ARG A 98 2.83 11.36 -5.88
N ALA A 99 1.78 11.47 -6.68
CA ALA A 99 0.39 11.50 -6.20
C ALA A 99 0.01 10.23 -5.42
N LEU A 100 0.50 9.06 -5.83
CA LEU A 100 0.31 7.80 -5.12
C LEU A 100 0.99 7.85 -3.73
N ARG A 101 2.25 8.29 -3.66
CA ARG A 101 2.97 8.44 -2.39
C ARG A 101 2.30 9.43 -1.45
N ASP A 102 1.91 10.59 -1.98
CA ASP A 102 1.24 11.62 -1.21
C ASP A 102 -0.12 11.14 -0.67
N LEU A 103 -0.84 10.31 -1.43
CA LEU A 103 -2.06 9.65 -0.95
C LEU A 103 -1.78 8.69 0.21
N PHE A 104 -0.75 7.85 0.13
CA PHE A 104 -0.39 6.98 1.24
C PHE A 104 0.07 7.76 2.47
N ARG A 105 0.80 8.86 2.28
CA ARG A 105 1.13 9.80 3.36
C ARG A 105 -0.13 10.37 3.99
N TYR A 106 -1.11 10.79 3.18
CA TYR A 106 -2.41 11.26 3.67
C TYR A 106 -3.16 10.17 4.46
N ILE A 107 -3.20 8.94 3.96
CA ILE A 107 -3.83 7.79 4.63
C ILE A 107 -3.19 7.55 6.01
N ARG A 108 -1.85 7.53 6.08
CA ARG A 108 -1.11 7.35 7.34
C ARG A 108 -1.29 8.51 8.31
N LYS A 109 -1.34 9.75 7.82
CA LYS A 109 -1.46 10.94 8.68
C LYS A 109 -2.89 11.15 9.19
N ASN A 110 -3.90 10.80 8.41
CA ASN A 110 -5.28 11.25 8.69
C ASN A 110 -6.28 10.13 8.97
N LEU A 111 -6.02 8.89 8.53
CA LEU A 111 -6.98 7.78 8.62
C LEU A 111 -6.53 6.72 9.63
N MET A 112 -6.46 7.12 10.91
CA MET A 112 -5.91 6.30 12.01
C MET A 112 -6.70 5.02 12.30
N ASN A 113 -7.98 5.00 11.93
CA ASN A 113 -8.91 3.90 12.21
C ASN A 113 -9.25 3.08 10.96
N LEU A 114 -8.40 3.16 9.93
CA LEU A 114 -8.62 2.47 8.67
C LEU A 114 -8.53 0.95 8.84
N GLU A 115 -9.58 0.25 8.44
CA GLU A 115 -9.71 -1.21 8.52
C GLU A 115 -9.63 -1.86 7.12
N ARG A 116 -9.95 -1.10 6.06
CA ARG A 116 -9.97 -1.58 4.68
C ARG A 116 -9.33 -0.61 3.72
N ILE A 117 -8.34 -1.11 2.96
CA ILE A 117 -7.73 -0.42 1.82
C ILE A 117 -8.03 -1.23 0.57
N THR A 118 -8.61 -0.56 -0.41
CA THR A 118 -8.93 -1.16 -1.69
C THR A 118 -8.34 -0.28 -2.80
N ILE A 119 -7.43 -0.83 -3.61
CA ILE A 119 -6.81 -0.19 -4.77
C ILE A 119 -7.14 -1.02 -5.99
N TRP A 120 -7.70 -0.36 -7.00
CA TRP A 120 -8.11 -0.97 -8.26
C TRP A 120 -7.43 -0.26 -9.41
N ARG A 121 -6.99 -1.04 -10.40
CA ARG A 121 -6.63 -0.54 -11.73
C ARG A 121 -5.46 0.45 -11.73
N LEU A 122 -4.41 0.17 -10.96
CA LEU A 122 -3.18 0.99 -10.98
C LEU A 122 -2.53 1.00 -12.37
N ASP A 123 -2.76 -0.05 -13.15
CA ASP A 123 -2.28 -0.24 -14.51
C ASP A 123 -3.02 0.58 -15.58
N GLN A 124 -4.10 1.28 -15.20
CA GLN A 124 -4.98 1.91 -16.17
C GLN A 124 -4.68 3.39 -16.39
N PRO A 125 -4.50 3.81 -17.65
CA PRO A 125 -4.39 5.23 -17.95
C PRO A 125 -5.73 5.95 -17.66
N LEU A 126 -5.64 7.18 -17.14
CA LEU A 126 -6.77 8.10 -17.04
C LEU A 126 -7.33 8.41 -18.43
N ARG A 127 -8.42 7.72 -18.78
CA ARG A 127 -9.26 7.93 -19.96
C ARG A 127 -8.61 7.78 -21.34
N ARG A 128 -9.44 7.29 -22.27
CA ARG A 128 -9.15 6.87 -23.65
C ARG A 128 -8.86 8.01 -24.64
N GLY A 129 -8.57 9.23 -24.20
CA GLY A 129 -8.51 10.40 -25.09
C GLY A 129 -7.36 11.39 -24.86
N GLU A 130 -6.66 11.35 -23.73
CA GLU A 130 -5.64 12.36 -23.37
C GLU A 130 -4.26 11.76 -23.05
N ILE A 131 -4.08 10.44 -23.21
CA ILE A 131 -2.71 9.92 -23.29
C ILE A 131 -2.14 10.53 -24.56
N SER A 132 -1.26 11.52 -24.39
CA SER A 132 -0.42 12.04 -25.45
C SER A 132 0.01 10.85 -26.30
N SER A 133 -0.36 10.85 -27.59
CA SER A 133 -0.13 9.76 -28.55
C SER A 133 1.36 9.37 -28.70
N THR A 134 2.24 10.00 -27.94
CA THR A 134 3.68 9.88 -27.93
C THR A 134 4.22 8.85 -26.94
N THR A 135 3.45 8.39 -25.94
CA THR A 135 3.98 7.40 -24.99
C THR A 135 4.01 6.00 -25.59
N THR A 136 5.22 5.45 -25.75
CA THR A 136 5.41 4.10 -26.31
C THR A 136 4.87 3.02 -25.37
N ALA A 137 4.60 1.82 -25.91
CA ALA A 137 4.21 0.68 -25.08
C ALA A 137 5.25 0.36 -24.00
N PHE A 138 6.54 0.46 -24.36
CA PHE A 138 7.66 0.29 -23.43
C PHE A 138 7.64 1.31 -22.29
N GLN A 139 7.42 2.59 -22.59
CA GLN A 139 7.32 3.63 -21.55
C GLN A 139 6.13 3.40 -20.63
N ARG A 140 4.96 3.02 -21.17
CA ARG A 140 3.80 2.69 -20.33
C ARG A 140 4.11 1.54 -19.37
N GLU A 141 4.83 0.54 -19.83
CA GLU A 141 5.26 -0.60 -19.01
C GLU A 141 6.25 -0.17 -17.91
N GLN A 142 7.26 0.61 -18.25
CA GLN A 142 8.23 1.15 -17.29
C GLN A 142 7.55 2.00 -16.20
N TYR A 143 6.62 2.87 -16.58
CA TYR A 143 5.91 3.68 -15.62
C TYR A 143 4.89 2.90 -14.78
N ARG A 144 4.27 1.85 -15.34
CA ARG A 144 3.47 0.89 -14.59
C ARG A 144 4.32 0.23 -13.50
N ARG A 145 5.53 -0.19 -13.84
CA ARG A 145 6.50 -0.76 -12.90
C ARG A 145 6.85 0.21 -11.77
N LEU A 146 7.14 1.47 -12.10
CA LEU A 146 7.42 2.52 -11.10
C LEU A 146 6.23 2.78 -10.15
N LEU A 147 4.99 2.71 -10.65
CA LEU A 147 3.80 2.82 -9.81
C LEU A 147 3.65 1.63 -8.85
N VAL A 148 3.91 0.42 -9.32
CA VAL A 148 3.91 -0.80 -8.48
C VAL A 148 4.99 -0.74 -7.42
N GLU A 149 6.21 -0.33 -7.79
CA GLU A 149 7.32 -0.16 -6.84
C GLU A 149 6.98 0.86 -5.77
N ALA A 150 6.48 2.04 -6.16
CA ALA A 150 6.02 3.04 -5.20
C ALA A 150 4.89 2.52 -4.32
N LEU A 151 3.94 1.76 -4.86
CA LEU A 151 2.89 1.11 -4.05
C LEU A 151 3.50 0.18 -2.99
N LEU A 152 4.44 -0.68 -3.37
CA LEU A 152 5.07 -1.64 -2.47
C LEU A 152 5.94 -0.95 -1.41
N GLU A 153 6.72 0.06 -1.80
CA GLU A 153 7.50 0.91 -0.87
C GLU A 153 6.59 1.55 0.19
N GLU A 154 5.47 2.14 -0.24
CA GLU A 154 4.53 2.76 0.67
C GLU A 154 3.86 1.71 1.57
N LEU A 155 3.45 0.55 1.03
CA LEU A 155 2.92 -0.54 1.86
C LEU A 155 3.96 -1.07 2.86
N ALA A 156 5.24 -1.07 2.50
CA ALA A 156 6.35 -1.49 3.35
C ALA A 156 6.65 -0.51 4.50
N GLY A 157 5.93 0.61 4.57
CA GLY A 157 6.19 1.65 5.57
C GLY A 157 7.41 2.50 5.22
N GLY A 158 7.91 2.40 3.97
CA GLY A 158 8.93 3.27 3.45
C GLY A 158 8.43 4.71 3.48
N GLY A 159 8.92 5.49 4.43
CA GLY A 159 9.04 6.92 4.18
C GLY A 159 10.02 7.03 3.03
N GLY A 160 9.52 7.37 1.83
CA GLY A 160 10.40 7.66 0.71
C GLY A 160 11.49 8.66 1.12
N PRO A 161 12.59 8.75 0.36
CA PRO A 161 13.65 9.72 0.65
C PRO A 161 12.99 11.09 0.88
N PRO A 162 13.32 11.79 1.99
CA PRO A 162 12.71 13.07 2.31
C PRO A 162 12.87 13.97 1.09
N CYS A 163 11.76 14.50 0.59
CA CYS A 163 11.80 15.48 -0.49
C CYS A 163 12.47 16.72 0.10
N ASP A 164 13.71 16.95 -0.31
CA ASP A 164 14.50 18.16 -0.09
C ASP A 164 14.82 18.52 1.37
N GLY A 165 15.89 17.90 1.90
CA GLY A 165 16.74 18.53 2.93
C GLY A 165 16.36 18.30 4.41
N GLU A 166 15.23 17.66 4.72
CA GLU A 166 14.93 17.29 6.10
C GLU A 166 15.76 16.06 6.53
N THR A 167 16.80 16.30 7.33
CA THR A 167 17.57 15.27 8.03
C THR A 167 16.77 14.72 9.22
N THR A 168 15.61 14.11 8.96
CA THR A 168 14.88 13.41 10.00
C THR A 168 15.67 12.16 10.39
N LYS A 169 16.16 12.13 11.63
CA LYS A 169 16.70 10.92 12.26
C LYS A 169 15.72 9.75 12.01
N PRO A 170 16.21 8.51 11.84
CA PRO A 170 15.39 7.30 11.75
C PRO A 170 14.66 7.07 13.08
N GLY A 171 13.65 7.89 13.33
CA GLY A 171 12.87 7.93 14.54
C GLY A 171 11.63 7.10 14.32
N ASN A 172 11.65 5.88 14.84
CA ASN A 172 10.51 5.12 15.34
C ASN A 172 9.17 5.48 14.67
N ASN A 173 9.05 5.20 13.37
CA ASN A 173 7.85 5.48 12.59
C ASN A 173 6.73 4.57 13.10
N ASN A 174 5.97 5.07 14.07
CA ASN A 174 4.89 4.40 14.73
C ASN A 174 3.69 4.37 13.76
N ASN A 175 3.77 3.49 12.76
CA ASN A 175 2.78 3.34 11.70
C ASN A 175 1.55 2.60 12.24
N ASN A 176 0.87 3.21 13.22
CA ASN A 176 -0.21 2.60 13.99
C ASN A 176 -1.43 2.26 13.13
N ASN A 177 -1.61 2.94 11.99
CA ASN A 177 -2.77 2.75 11.12
C ASN A 177 -2.76 1.37 10.48
N ASN A 178 -1.60 0.91 10.01
CA ASN A 178 -1.50 -0.38 9.31
C ASN A 178 -1.76 -1.57 10.25
N LYS A 179 -1.58 -1.39 11.56
CA LYS A 179 -1.92 -2.41 12.58
C LYS A 179 -3.42 -2.70 12.64
N ARG A 180 -4.28 -1.82 12.14
CA ARG A 180 -5.74 -1.99 12.17
C ARG A 180 -6.33 -2.48 10.86
N VAL A 181 -5.58 -2.41 9.77
CA VAL A 181 -6.05 -2.83 8.45
C VAL A 181 -6.23 -4.34 8.44
N ARG A 182 -7.49 -4.78 8.27
CA ARG A 182 -7.90 -6.19 8.20
C ARG A 182 -8.13 -6.65 6.77
N THR A 183 -8.45 -5.74 5.86
CA THR A 183 -8.70 -6.05 4.45
C THR A 183 -7.81 -5.20 3.55
N LEU A 184 -7.03 -5.86 2.70
CA LEU A 184 -6.22 -5.24 1.65
C LEU A 184 -6.59 -5.86 0.31
N GLU A 185 -6.99 -5.01 -0.64
CA GLU A 185 -7.34 -5.43 -1.99
C GLU A 185 -6.50 -4.64 -2.99
N LEU A 186 -5.64 -5.32 -3.74
CA LEU A 186 -4.79 -4.76 -4.79
C LEU A 186 -5.17 -5.42 -6.12
N ASN A 187 -6.33 -5.04 -6.63
CA ASN A 187 -6.93 -5.71 -7.78
C ASN A 187 -6.53 -5.02 -9.07
N ARG A 188 -5.98 -5.79 -10.02
CA ARG A 188 -5.53 -5.26 -11.32
C ARG A 188 -4.54 -4.11 -11.13
N CYS A 189 -3.53 -4.32 -10.31
CA CYS A 189 -2.48 -3.35 -10.04
C CYS A 189 -1.24 -3.57 -10.90
N GLY A 190 -1.20 -4.64 -11.71
CA GLY A 190 -0.03 -5.02 -12.50
C GLY A 190 1.05 -5.72 -11.69
N LEU A 191 0.68 -6.35 -10.58
CA LEU A 191 1.60 -7.13 -9.75
C LEU A 191 2.05 -8.39 -10.50
N THR A 192 3.33 -8.69 -10.42
CA THR A 192 3.99 -9.90 -10.93
C THR A 192 4.16 -10.95 -9.83
N SER A 193 4.63 -12.16 -10.17
CA SER A 193 5.02 -13.19 -9.18
C SER A 193 6.12 -12.70 -8.22
N GLU A 194 7.05 -11.88 -8.69
CA GLU A 194 8.09 -11.29 -7.82
C GLU A 194 7.49 -10.32 -6.81
N ASP A 195 6.59 -9.45 -7.26
CA ASP A 195 5.88 -8.50 -6.39
C ASP A 195 5.04 -9.24 -5.34
N PHE A 196 4.39 -10.32 -5.73
CA PHE A 196 3.64 -11.16 -4.82
C PHE A 196 4.55 -11.76 -3.75
N ARG A 197 5.74 -12.26 -4.12
CA ARG A 197 6.75 -12.75 -3.17
C ARG A 197 7.17 -11.62 -2.22
N GLN A 198 7.59 -10.47 -2.75
CA GLN A 198 8.00 -9.32 -1.95
C GLN A 198 6.88 -8.89 -0.97
N LEU A 199 5.64 -8.83 -1.46
CA LEU A 199 4.48 -8.49 -0.65
C LEU A 199 4.29 -9.49 0.50
N MET A 200 4.31 -10.78 0.21
CA MET A 200 4.04 -11.84 1.19
C MET A 200 5.15 -12.05 2.21
N PHE A 201 6.42 -11.92 1.83
CA PHE A 201 7.54 -12.25 2.72
C PHE A 201 8.20 -11.04 3.37
N GLU A 202 8.06 -9.85 2.80
CA GLU A 202 8.77 -8.65 3.28
C GLU A 202 7.81 -7.58 3.78
N THR A 203 6.76 -7.31 3.01
CA THR A 203 5.88 -6.16 3.25
C THR A 203 4.81 -6.45 4.29
N LEU A 204 3.94 -7.44 4.03
CA LEU A 204 2.75 -7.69 4.83
C LEU A 204 3.04 -8.15 6.27
N PRO A 205 3.99 -9.07 6.54
CA PRO A 205 4.19 -9.58 7.89
C PRO A 205 4.62 -8.51 8.90
N ASN A 206 5.34 -7.49 8.43
CA ASN A 206 5.84 -6.38 9.25
C ASN A 206 4.83 -5.25 9.37
N ASN A 207 4.13 -4.93 8.28
CA ASN A 207 3.31 -3.73 8.22
C ASN A 207 1.83 -4.00 8.54
N PHE A 208 1.32 -5.18 8.24
CA PHE A 208 -0.11 -5.50 8.36
C PHE A 208 -0.35 -6.72 9.26
N PRO A 209 0.01 -6.65 10.56
CA PRO A 209 -0.07 -7.79 11.47
C PRO A 209 -1.50 -8.29 11.71
N SER A 210 -2.52 -7.46 11.50
CA SER A 210 -3.94 -7.81 11.69
C SER A 210 -4.67 -8.11 10.38
N LEU A 211 -3.94 -8.31 9.28
CA LEU A 211 -4.55 -8.61 7.98
C LEU A 211 -5.26 -9.96 8.01
N GLN A 212 -6.55 -9.96 7.67
CA GLN A 212 -7.41 -11.14 7.60
C GLN A 212 -7.78 -11.49 6.15
N ARG A 213 -7.96 -10.48 5.29
CA ARG A 213 -8.34 -10.66 3.89
C ARG A 213 -7.35 -9.97 2.98
N LEU A 214 -6.81 -10.73 2.02
CA LEU A 214 -5.96 -10.25 0.94
C LEU A 214 -6.59 -10.60 -0.41
N SER A 215 -6.81 -9.61 -1.26
CA SER A 215 -7.26 -9.81 -2.64
C SER A 215 -6.22 -9.27 -3.62
N LEU A 216 -5.76 -10.10 -4.53
CA LEU A 216 -4.82 -9.75 -5.60
C LEU A 216 -5.40 -10.15 -6.97
N SER A 217 -6.71 -10.01 -7.13
CA SER A 217 -7.41 -10.43 -8.34
C SER A 217 -6.92 -9.69 -9.59
N SER A 218 -6.89 -10.40 -10.72
CA SER A 218 -6.58 -9.83 -12.03
C SER A 218 -5.19 -9.17 -12.12
N ASN A 219 -4.19 -9.76 -11.47
CA ASN A 219 -2.78 -9.40 -11.64
C ASN A 219 -2.07 -10.41 -12.56
N GLN A 220 -0.75 -10.24 -12.76
CA GLN A 220 0.10 -11.10 -13.59
C GLN A 220 0.94 -12.03 -12.71
N ILE A 221 0.26 -12.71 -11.77
CA ILE A 221 0.90 -13.67 -10.86
C ILE A 221 0.80 -15.04 -11.53
N ASP A 222 1.92 -15.49 -12.07
CA ASP A 222 2.01 -16.72 -12.85
C ASP A 222 2.52 -17.89 -11.99
N GLU A 223 3.23 -17.58 -10.91
CA GLU A 223 3.87 -18.55 -10.03
C GLU A 223 3.54 -18.25 -8.57
N LEU A 224 3.26 -19.30 -7.79
CA LEU A 224 3.24 -19.20 -6.34
C LEU A 224 4.69 -19.23 -5.83
N PRO A 225 5.02 -18.47 -4.79
CA PRO A 225 6.36 -18.51 -4.24
C PRO A 225 6.64 -19.91 -3.72
N GLU A 226 7.62 -20.57 -4.31
CA GLU A 226 8.14 -21.81 -3.78
C GLU A 226 8.74 -21.51 -2.41
N ILE A 227 8.14 -22.09 -1.37
CA ILE A 227 8.84 -22.22 -0.10
C ILE A 227 9.93 -23.23 -0.40
N GLN A 228 11.12 -22.74 -0.77
CA GLN A 228 12.30 -23.57 -0.91
C GLN A 228 12.43 -24.34 0.41
N ARG A 229 11.99 -25.60 0.40
CA ARG A 229 12.19 -26.52 1.50
C ARG A 229 13.67 -26.73 1.48
N GLY A 230 14.39 -25.95 2.29
CA GLY A 230 15.84 -25.97 2.35
C GLY A 230 16.25 -27.43 2.27
N VAL A 231 16.84 -27.78 1.13
CA VAL A 231 17.33 -29.13 0.88
C VAL A 231 18.36 -29.27 1.99
N ARG A 232 17.98 -30.00 3.05
CA ARG A 232 18.93 -30.37 4.08
C ARG A 232 19.95 -31.18 3.30
N ASP A 233 21.09 -30.58 3.01
CA ASP A 233 22.28 -31.26 2.54
C ASP A 233 22.62 -32.31 3.60
N ARG A 234 21.93 -33.45 3.52
CA ARG A 234 22.29 -34.71 4.15
C ARG A 234 23.22 -35.43 3.18
N GLY A 235 24.32 -34.78 2.87
CA GLY A 235 25.56 -35.40 2.38
C GLY A 235 26.67 -34.69 3.16
N GLY A 236 27.38 -35.30 4.10
CA GLY A 236 27.86 -36.66 4.04
C GLY A 236 28.92 -36.76 2.94
N GLY A 237 30.14 -36.29 3.20
CA GLY A 237 31.30 -36.71 2.40
C GLY A 237 32.36 -35.65 2.09
N PHE A 238 33.49 -35.79 2.79
CA PHE A 238 34.86 -35.49 2.38
C PHE A 238 35.34 -34.04 2.24
N ALA A 239 36.09 -33.66 3.28
CA ALA A 239 37.11 -32.63 3.23
C ALA A 239 38.19 -32.99 2.19
N THR A 240 38.40 -32.12 1.23
CA THR A 240 39.72 -31.92 0.61
C THR A 240 40.12 -30.47 0.84
N ALA A 241 41.12 -30.30 1.70
CA ALA A 241 41.73 -29.02 2.00
C ALA A 241 42.55 -28.54 0.81
N VAL A 242 42.27 -27.33 0.32
CA VAL A 242 43.22 -26.56 -0.49
C VAL A 242 43.24 -25.13 0.05
N ASN A 243 44.42 -24.76 0.54
CA ASN A 243 44.78 -23.45 1.07
C ASN A 243 44.72 -22.36 -0.01
N GLY A 244 44.42 -21.11 0.39
CA GLY A 244 44.93 -19.95 -0.34
C GLY A 244 44.08 -18.68 -0.34
N ASP A 245 44.10 -17.97 0.78
CA ASP A 245 44.42 -16.53 0.84
C ASP A 245 43.38 -15.43 0.47
N LYS A 246 43.48 -14.35 1.25
CA LYS A 246 42.86 -13.00 1.21
C LYS A 246 41.42 -12.80 1.70
N SER A 247 41.36 -12.55 3.01
CA SER A 247 40.25 -11.97 3.77
C SER A 247 39.94 -10.52 3.33
N ILE A 248 38.75 -10.30 2.77
CA ILE A 248 38.09 -8.98 2.69
C ILE A 248 36.99 -8.98 3.75
N HIS A 249 37.15 -8.15 4.79
CA HIS A 249 36.15 -7.95 5.84
C HIS A 249 34.94 -7.18 5.29
N HIS A 250 34.02 -7.88 4.64
CA HIS A 250 32.66 -7.37 4.47
C HIS A 250 31.93 -7.50 5.81
N HIS A 251 31.57 -6.36 6.40
CA HIS A 251 30.61 -6.26 7.50
C HIS A 251 29.26 -6.80 7.00
N HIS A 252 29.06 -8.10 7.17
CA HIS A 252 27.77 -8.74 6.99
C HIS A 252 26.91 -8.29 8.17
N GLU A 253 25.97 -7.35 7.95
CA GLU A 253 24.90 -7.12 8.91
C GLU A 253 24.24 -8.48 9.22
N PRO A 254 23.96 -8.79 10.50
CA PRO A 254 23.25 -10.00 10.86
C PRO A 254 21.82 -9.88 10.36
N SER A 255 21.61 -10.28 9.10
CA SER A 255 20.29 -10.41 8.49
C SER A 255 19.40 -11.17 9.46
N ALA A 256 18.26 -10.58 9.85
CA ALA A 256 17.25 -11.22 10.69
C ALA A 256 17.20 -12.71 10.37
N SER A 257 17.57 -13.55 11.34
CA SER A 257 17.80 -14.97 11.10
C SER A 257 16.61 -15.56 10.32
N PHE A 258 16.86 -16.46 9.38
CA PHE A 258 15.81 -17.13 8.58
C PHE A 258 14.61 -17.60 9.43
N SER A 259 14.85 -17.92 10.71
CA SER A 259 13.86 -18.20 11.74
C SER A 259 12.83 -17.09 11.97
N GLU A 260 13.24 -15.82 12.02
CA GLU A 260 12.37 -14.67 12.28
C GLU A 260 11.43 -14.37 11.10
N LYS A 261 11.95 -14.30 9.87
CA LYS A 261 11.12 -14.16 8.66
C LYS A 261 10.09 -15.28 8.57
N LYS A 262 10.49 -16.53 8.82
CA LYS A 262 9.58 -17.67 8.86
C LYS A 262 8.50 -17.51 9.94
N ARG A 263 8.85 -17.05 11.15
CA ARG A 263 7.90 -16.78 12.23
C ARG A 263 6.88 -15.71 11.85
N LEU A 264 7.32 -14.61 11.23
CA LEU A 264 6.44 -13.53 10.79
C LEU A 264 5.47 -13.99 9.70
N VAL A 265 5.95 -14.74 8.71
CA VAL A 265 5.12 -15.33 7.66
C VAL A 265 4.13 -16.33 8.25
N CYS A 266 4.55 -17.18 9.20
CA CYS A 266 3.65 -18.08 9.91
C CYS A 266 2.57 -17.31 10.69
N ARG A 267 2.91 -16.17 11.30
CA ARG A 267 1.94 -15.31 11.99
C ARG A 267 0.93 -14.72 11.01
N LEU A 268 1.40 -14.15 9.90
CA LEU A 268 0.53 -13.62 8.84
C LEU A 268 -0.41 -14.72 8.31
N ARG A 269 0.12 -15.92 8.04
CA ARG A 269 -0.65 -17.08 7.57
C ARG A 269 -1.73 -17.52 8.57
N ARG A 270 -1.49 -17.41 9.88
CA ARG A 270 -2.49 -17.73 10.92
C ARG A 270 -3.61 -16.68 10.99
N ASN A 271 -3.31 -15.43 10.65
CA ASN A 271 -4.28 -14.34 10.68
C ASN A 271 -5.07 -14.20 9.37
N LEU A 272 -4.47 -14.58 8.23
CA LEU A 272 -5.12 -14.55 6.93
C LEU A 272 -6.19 -15.65 6.82
N GLU A 273 -7.44 -15.22 6.80
CA GLU A 273 -8.62 -16.07 6.63
C GLU A 273 -8.91 -16.31 5.15
N VAL A 274 -8.73 -15.28 4.31
CA VAL A 274 -9.10 -15.32 2.89
C VAL A 274 -8.00 -14.71 2.02
N ILE A 275 -7.51 -15.51 1.06
CA ILE A 275 -6.70 -15.01 -0.05
C ILE A 275 -7.46 -15.20 -1.35
N HIS A 276 -7.67 -14.11 -2.09
CA HIS A 276 -8.39 -14.11 -3.35
C HIS A 276 -7.44 -13.79 -4.51
N LEU A 277 -7.23 -14.79 -5.38
CA LEU A 277 -6.32 -14.73 -6.54
C LEU A 277 -7.08 -14.92 -7.87
N SER A 278 -8.38 -14.64 -7.93
CA SER A 278 -9.17 -14.84 -9.16
C SER A 278 -8.56 -14.13 -10.37
N ASN A 279 -8.64 -14.75 -11.55
CA ASN A 279 -8.13 -14.20 -12.81
C ASN A 279 -6.63 -13.91 -12.80
N ASN A 280 -5.83 -14.71 -12.07
CA ASN A 280 -4.38 -14.76 -12.21
C ASN A 280 -3.99 -16.03 -12.96
N PRO A 281 -2.99 -16.01 -13.86
CA PRO A 281 -2.61 -17.18 -14.64
C PRO A 281 -2.23 -18.41 -13.80
N VAL A 282 -1.64 -18.20 -12.62
CA VAL A 282 -1.33 -19.30 -11.69
C VAL A 282 -2.54 -20.17 -11.31
N MET A 283 -3.75 -19.61 -11.33
CA MET A 283 -4.97 -20.38 -11.02
C MET A 283 -5.35 -21.33 -12.17
N GLU A 284 -5.04 -20.99 -13.42
CA GLU A 284 -5.23 -21.86 -14.58
C GLU A 284 -4.27 -23.07 -14.50
N PHE A 285 -3.02 -22.84 -14.09
CA PHE A 285 -2.03 -23.89 -13.88
C PHE A 285 -2.41 -24.89 -12.78
N LEU A 286 -3.12 -24.44 -11.75
CA LEU A 286 -3.61 -25.32 -10.69
C LEU A 286 -4.83 -26.16 -11.11
N GLY A 287 -5.28 -26.08 -12.37
CA GLY A 287 -6.40 -26.86 -12.91
C GLY A 287 -7.76 -26.47 -12.33
N LYS A 288 -7.88 -25.27 -11.75
CA LYS A 288 -9.10 -24.78 -11.11
C LYS A 288 -9.72 -23.68 -11.98
N SER A 289 -10.61 -24.06 -12.90
CA SER A 289 -11.35 -23.12 -13.74
C SER A 289 -12.29 -22.22 -12.92
N GLY A 290 -12.39 -20.96 -13.34
CA GLY A 290 -12.79 -19.80 -12.54
C GLY A 290 -14.26 -19.64 -12.12
N ASP A 291 -15.12 -20.65 -12.26
CA ASP A 291 -16.55 -20.53 -11.90
C ASP A 291 -16.92 -21.11 -10.52
N GLU A 292 -16.03 -21.88 -9.89
CA GLU A 292 -16.19 -22.18 -8.46
C GLU A 292 -15.56 -21.03 -7.64
N HIS A 293 -16.40 -20.10 -7.17
CA HIS A 293 -16.08 -19.10 -6.14
C HIS A 293 -15.68 -19.80 -4.82
N ARG A 294 -14.54 -20.47 -4.80
CA ARG A 294 -13.98 -21.11 -3.62
C ARG A 294 -12.83 -20.25 -3.12
N GLN A 295 -13.09 -19.61 -1.99
CA GLN A 295 -12.07 -19.04 -1.13
C GLN A 295 -10.97 -20.10 -0.97
N LEU A 296 -9.71 -19.75 -1.24
CA LEU A 296 -8.59 -20.46 -0.64
C LEU A 296 -8.67 -20.16 0.86
N VAL A 297 -9.55 -20.91 1.55
CA VAL A 297 -9.49 -21.02 3.00
C VAL A 297 -8.11 -21.58 3.25
N VAL A 298 -7.27 -20.81 3.93
CA VAL A 298 -5.98 -21.30 4.39
C VAL A 298 -6.29 -22.40 5.39
N ALA A 299 -6.49 -23.62 4.90
CA ALA A 299 -6.76 -24.77 5.74
C ALA A 299 -5.57 -24.90 6.68
N ALA A 300 -5.85 -24.72 7.97
CA ALA A 300 -4.89 -24.89 9.03
C ALA A 300 -4.42 -26.35 9.01
N ALA A 301 -3.29 -26.61 8.34
CA ALA A 301 -2.45 -27.75 8.67
C ALA A 301 -1.78 -27.45 10.02
N ALA A 302 -2.58 -27.48 11.08
CA ALA A 302 -2.12 -27.82 12.42
C ALA A 302 -2.08 -29.36 12.46
N GLY A 303 -1.05 -29.90 11.83
CA GLY A 303 -0.80 -31.33 11.73
C GLY A 303 0.68 -31.51 11.49
N GLU A 304 1.44 -31.50 12.58
CA GLU A 304 2.42 -32.53 12.99
C GLU A 304 3.30 -31.98 14.11
N GLU A 305 3.53 -32.86 15.08
CA GLU A 305 4.25 -32.74 16.36
C GLU A 305 5.67 -32.17 16.25
#